data_AF-A0A7C7LCZ6-F1
#
_entry.id   AF-A0A7C7LCZ6-F1
#
_cell.length_a   1.000
_cell.length_b   1.000
_cell.length_c   1.000
_cell.angle_alpha   90.00
_cell.angle_beta   90.00
_cell.angle_gamma   90.00
#
_symmetry.space_group_name_H-M   'P 1'
#
loop_
_entity.id
_entity.type
_entity.pdbx_description
1 polymer ?
#
loop_
_entity_poly.entity_id
_entity_poly.type
_entity_poly.pdbx_seq_one_letter_code
_entity_poly.pdbx_strand_id
1 'polypeptide(L)'
;MQVCPGQSRQFWRSEDIYDVPCPCCGGQVEFFKVDVKRTCPHCGEVVSNPKLDLSCAEWCRQAEACLGPVLYGQIMEQRKLGRRRREDLERLLAMVGQRDGEVMELFLRLFEENRDPEKLLDVERLRELSKEDPELVERATRYYSEFRKKVAVS
;
A
#
# COMPACT_ATOMS: atom_id res chain seq x y z
N MET A 1 -32.70 -7.19 -6.97
CA MET A 1 -31.75 -6.38 -6.17
C MET A 1 -30.43 -7.11 -6.12
N GLN A 2 -29.33 -6.51 -6.57
CA GLN A 2 -27.99 -7.07 -6.37
C GLN A 2 -27.60 -6.83 -4.91
N VAL A 3 -27.49 -7.91 -4.14
CA VAL A 3 -26.96 -7.87 -2.77
C VAL A 3 -25.46 -7.64 -2.88
N CYS A 4 -24.92 -6.65 -2.18
CA CYS A 4 -23.47 -6.46 -2.09
C CYS A 4 -22.86 -7.76 -1.52
N PRO A 5 -21.98 -8.47 -2.26
CA PRO A 5 -21.46 -9.75 -1.82
C PRO A 5 -20.80 -9.68 -0.44
N GLY A 6 -20.13 -8.56 -0.15
CA GLY A 6 -19.50 -8.29 1.15
C GLY A 6 -20.48 -8.08 2.31
N GLN A 7 -21.70 -7.61 2.04
CA GLN A 7 -22.74 -7.38 3.05
C GLN A 7 -23.65 -8.59 3.28
N SER A 8 -23.53 -9.65 2.47
CA SER A 8 -24.30 -10.88 2.69
C SER A 8 -23.78 -11.62 3.91
N ARG A 9 -24.50 -11.50 5.03
CA ARG A 9 -24.20 -12.19 6.30
C ARG A 9 -24.28 -13.72 6.18
N GLN A 10 -24.92 -14.23 5.13
CA GLN A 10 -25.06 -15.68 4.89
C GLN A 10 -23.71 -16.38 4.69
N PHE A 11 -22.70 -15.67 4.17
CA PHE A 11 -21.35 -16.20 3.96
C PHE A 11 -20.37 -15.79 5.05
N TRP A 12 -20.86 -15.20 6.14
CA TRP A 12 -19.98 -14.75 7.21
C TRP A 12 -19.48 -15.94 8.02
N ARG A 13 -18.18 -15.91 8.32
CA ARG A 13 -17.55 -16.88 9.22
C ARG A 13 -17.21 -16.21 10.55
N SER A 14 -16.84 -17.01 11.54
CA SER A 14 -16.42 -16.49 12.84
C SER A 14 -15.25 -15.50 12.72
N GLU A 15 -14.39 -15.65 11.71
CA GLU A 15 -13.26 -14.75 11.46
C GLU A 15 -13.66 -13.39 10.84
N ASP A 16 -14.90 -13.24 10.39
CA ASP A 16 -15.44 -11.99 9.86
C ASP A 16 -15.88 -11.01 10.97
N ILE A 17 -15.78 -11.45 12.22
CA ILE A 17 -15.94 -10.65 13.44
C ILE A 17 -14.64 -10.80 14.23
N TYR A 18 -14.03 -9.70 14.63
CA TYR A 18 -12.76 -9.73 15.35
C TYR A 18 -12.60 -8.50 16.23
N ASP A 19 -11.86 -8.68 17.32
CA ASP A 19 -11.47 -7.60 18.21
C ASP A 19 -10.15 -6.95 17.79
N VAL A 20 -10.09 -5.64 17.94
CA VAL A 20 -8.89 -4.83 17.72
C VAL A 20 -8.63 -4.02 18.99
N PRO A 21 -7.39 -3.99 19.53
CA PRO A 21 -7.07 -3.15 20.67
C PRO A 21 -7.16 -1.68 20.29
N CYS A 22 -7.88 -0.90 21.09
CA CYS A 22 -7.99 0.54 20.91
C CYS A 22 -6.59 1.20 21.05
N PRO A 23 -6.15 2.02 20.07
CA PRO A 23 -4.84 2.68 20.14
C PRO A 23 -4.74 3.72 21.27
N CYS A 24 -5.87 4.18 21.82
CA CYS A 24 -5.92 5.16 22.91
C CYS A 24 -5.87 4.51 24.31
N CYS A 25 -6.64 3.45 24.55
CA CYS A 25 -6.77 2.85 25.89
C CYS A 25 -6.46 1.35 25.99
N GLY A 26 -6.19 0.67 24.87
CA GLY A 26 -5.93 -0.77 24.82
C GLY A 26 -7.16 -1.66 25.00
N GLY A 27 -8.35 -1.10 25.26
CA GLY A 27 -9.60 -1.86 25.34
C GLY A 27 -9.97 -2.52 24.01
N GLN A 28 -10.62 -3.69 24.06
CA GLN A 28 -11.02 -4.43 22.86
C GLN A 28 -12.21 -3.75 22.17
N VAL A 29 -12.10 -3.55 20.85
CA VAL A 29 -13.14 -3.00 20.00
C VAL A 29 -13.52 -4.05 18.97
N GLU A 30 -14.76 -4.54 19.06
CA GLU A 30 -15.29 -5.51 18.11
C GLU A 30 -15.58 -4.84 16.76
N PHE A 31 -15.04 -5.43 15.69
CA PHE A 31 -15.30 -5.06 14.31
C PHE A 31 -15.93 -6.22 13.57
N PHE A 32 -16.90 -5.89 12.70
CA PHE A 32 -17.33 -6.74 11.62
C PHE A 32 -16.53 -6.38 10.36
N LYS A 33 -16.32 -7.33 9.45
CA LYS A 33 -15.52 -7.09 8.23
C LYS A 33 -15.97 -5.90 7.36
N VAL A 34 -17.23 -5.51 7.47
CA VAL A 34 -17.84 -4.40 6.72
C VAL A 34 -17.79 -3.07 7.45
N ASP A 35 -17.41 -3.07 8.73
CA ASP A 35 -17.32 -1.85 9.50
C ASP A 35 -16.12 -1.03 9.03
N VAL A 36 -16.35 0.25 8.73
CA VAL A 36 -15.29 1.19 8.38
C VAL A 36 -14.58 1.72 9.63
N LYS A 37 -15.37 2.00 10.68
CA LYS A 37 -14.91 2.53 11.97
C LYS A 37 -15.89 2.14 13.08
N ARG A 38 -15.40 2.06 14.31
CA ARG A 38 -16.18 1.77 15.51
C ARG A 38 -15.75 2.68 16.65
N THR A 39 -16.69 3.09 17.47
CA THR A 39 -16.39 3.82 18.71
C THR A 39 -15.96 2.83 19.78
N CYS A 40 -14.83 3.08 20.43
CA CYS A 40 -14.32 2.25 21.53
C CYS A 40 -15.30 2.33 22.72
N PRO A 41 -15.80 1.18 23.24
CA PRO A 41 -16.73 1.18 24.36
C PRO A 41 -16.09 1.59 25.69
N HIS A 42 -14.75 1.58 25.77
CA HIS A 42 -14.02 1.89 27.01
C HIS A 42 -13.65 3.36 27.16
N CYS A 43 -13.31 4.05 26.07
CA CYS A 43 -12.81 5.44 26.12
C CYS A 43 -13.54 6.41 25.18
N GLY A 44 -14.39 5.92 24.28
CA GLY A 44 -15.11 6.76 23.31
C GLY A 44 -14.32 7.17 22.06
N GLU A 45 -13.05 6.76 21.94
CA GLU A 45 -12.23 7.03 20.75
C GLU A 45 -12.81 6.36 19.49
N VAL A 46 -12.73 7.02 18.34
CA VAL A 46 -13.18 6.43 17.06
C VAL A 46 -12.02 5.63 16.46
N VAL A 47 -12.13 4.31 16.48
CA VAL A 47 -11.13 3.39 15.95
C VAL A 47 -11.48 3.03 14.51
N SER A 48 -10.55 3.19 13.59
CA SER A 48 -10.68 2.71 12.21
C SER A 48 -10.45 1.21 12.13
N ASN A 49 -11.18 0.53 11.24
CA ASN A 49 -11.00 -0.90 11.04
C ASN A 49 -9.67 -1.20 10.31
N PRO A 50 -8.69 -1.87 10.94
CA PRO A 50 -7.40 -2.16 10.31
C PRO A 50 -7.49 -3.25 9.21
N LYS A 51 -8.55 -4.06 9.17
CA LYS A 51 -8.75 -5.08 8.13
C LYS A 51 -9.81 -4.68 7.10
N LEU A 52 -10.17 -3.39 7.02
CA LEU A 52 -11.11 -2.91 6.02
C LEU A 52 -10.58 -3.22 4.61
N ASP A 53 -11.31 -4.06 3.88
CA ASP A 53 -10.99 -4.38 2.48
C ASP A 53 -11.94 -3.65 1.53
N LEU A 54 -11.39 -2.70 0.77
CA LEU A 54 -12.09 -1.95 -0.28
C LEU A 54 -11.70 -2.42 -1.70
N SER A 55 -11.19 -3.65 -1.84
CA SER A 55 -10.87 -4.25 -3.15
C SER A 55 -12.07 -4.30 -4.10
N CYS A 56 -13.30 -4.35 -3.57
CA CYS A 56 -14.52 -4.28 -4.38
C CYS A 56 -14.65 -2.98 -5.16
N ALA A 57 -13.98 -1.90 -4.74
CA ALA A 57 -13.98 -0.64 -5.46
C ALA A 57 -13.43 -0.76 -6.88
N GLU A 58 -12.54 -1.73 -7.16
CA GLU A 58 -11.89 -1.86 -8.46
C GLU A 58 -12.79 -2.48 -9.55
N TRP A 59 -13.78 -3.29 -9.16
CA TRP A 59 -14.58 -4.08 -10.12
C TRP A 59 -16.09 -3.93 -9.92
N CYS A 60 -16.55 -3.43 -8.78
CA CYS A 60 -17.96 -3.28 -8.51
C CYS A 60 -18.53 -2.05 -9.24
N ARG A 61 -19.50 -2.28 -10.13
CA ARG A 61 -20.20 -1.20 -10.86
C ARG A 61 -20.87 -0.16 -9.96
N GLN A 62 -21.20 -0.51 -8.72
CA GLN A 62 -21.88 0.39 -7.78
C GLN A 62 -20.92 1.02 -6.75
N ALA A 63 -19.61 0.77 -6.86
CA ALA A 63 -18.63 1.21 -5.87
C ALA A 63 -18.63 2.73 -5.66
N GLU A 64 -18.65 3.52 -6.73
CA GLU A 64 -18.67 4.99 -6.65
C GLU A 64 -19.90 5.52 -5.91
N ALA A 65 -21.08 4.96 -6.20
CA ALA A 65 -22.30 5.33 -5.48
C ALA A 65 -22.31 4.86 -4.02
N CYS A 66 -21.66 3.73 -3.73
CA CYS A 66 -21.56 3.15 -2.38
C CYS A 66 -20.62 3.95 -1.48
N LEU A 67 -19.45 4.32 -2.00
CA LEU A 67 -18.38 4.99 -1.26
C LEU A 67 -18.47 6.52 -1.35
N GLY A 68 -19.21 7.04 -2.33
CA GLY A 68 -19.19 8.44 -2.71
C GLY A 68 -17.97 8.82 -3.56
N PRO A 69 -18.07 9.88 -4.38
CA PRO A 69 -17.07 10.22 -5.40
C PRO A 69 -15.70 10.58 -4.80
N VAL A 70 -15.67 11.20 -3.62
CA VAL A 70 -14.41 11.63 -2.96
C VAL A 70 -13.58 10.43 -2.51
N LEU A 71 -14.16 9.55 -1.68
CA LEU A 71 -13.46 8.38 -1.17
C LEU A 71 -13.13 7.39 -2.29
N TYR A 72 -14.06 7.18 -3.22
CA TYR A 72 -13.82 6.35 -4.40
C TYR A 72 -12.64 6.88 -5.23
N GLY A 73 -12.61 8.18 -5.51
CA GLY A 73 -11.51 8.82 -6.23
C GLY A 73 -10.16 8.63 -5.54
N GLN A 74 -10.10 8.82 -4.22
CA GLN A 74 -8.87 8.59 -3.43
C GLN A 74 -8.38 7.14 -3.53
N ILE A 75 -9.27 6.16 -3.41
CA ILE A 75 -8.93 4.73 -3.53
C ILE A 75 -8.40 4.43 -4.93
N MET A 76 -9.09 4.90 -5.97
CA MET A 76 -8.70 4.64 -7.35
C MET A 76 -7.35 5.28 -7.69
N GLU A 77 -7.08 6.49 -7.19
CA GLU A 77 -5.78 7.15 -7.38
C GLU A 77 -4.66 6.41 -6.65
N GLN A 78 -4.87 6.01 -5.39
CA GLN A 78 -3.89 5.18 -4.66
C GLN A 78 -3.61 3.85 -5.37
N ARG A 79 -4.64 3.17 -5.90
CA ARG A 79 -4.48 1.92 -6.66
C ARG A 79 -3.72 2.14 -7.97
N LYS A 80 -4.02 3.22 -8.69
CA LYS A 80 -3.33 3.60 -9.93
C LYS A 80 -1.86 3.91 -9.66
N LEU A 81 -1.57 4.66 -8.61
CA LEU A 81 -0.21 4.94 -8.15
C LEU A 81 0.53 3.64 -7.80
N GLY A 82 -0.08 2.75 -7.02
CA GLY A 82 0.52 1.46 -6.67
C GLY A 82 0.83 0.57 -7.87
N ARG A 83 -0.06 0.51 -8.87
CA ARG A 83 0.18 -0.20 -10.14
C ARG A 83 1.36 0.40 -10.90
N ARG A 84 1.35 1.72 -11.11
CA ARG A 84 2.45 2.43 -11.78
C ARG A 84 3.78 2.22 -11.07
N ARG A 85 3.78 2.29 -9.73
CA ARG A 85 4.96 2.07 -8.90
C ARG A 85 5.53 0.66 -9.10
N ARG A 86 4.67 -0.37 -9.21
CA ARG A 86 5.08 -1.75 -9.52
C ARG A 86 5.66 -1.88 -10.93
N GLU A 87 5.00 -1.32 -11.93
CA GLU A 87 5.48 -1.32 -13.32
C GLU A 87 6.84 -0.60 -13.45
N ASP A 88 7.01 0.53 -12.75
CA ASP A 88 8.26 1.28 -12.72
C ASP A 88 9.38 0.48 -12.06
N LEU A 89 9.08 -0.29 -10.99
CA LEU A 89 10.05 -1.22 -10.39
C LEU A 89 10.47 -2.31 -11.38
N GLU A 90 9.52 -2.94 -12.05
CA GLU A 90 9.81 -3.98 -13.05
C GLU A 90 10.70 -3.44 -14.17
N ARG A 91 10.42 -2.22 -14.66
CA ARG A 91 11.26 -1.56 -15.67
C ARG A 91 12.65 -1.22 -15.14
N LEU A 92 12.76 -0.78 -13.89
CA LEU A 92 14.05 -0.50 -13.24
C LEU A 92 14.88 -1.79 -13.11
N LEU A 93 14.28 -2.87 -12.62
CA LEU A 93 14.95 -4.16 -12.47
C LEU A 93 15.37 -4.74 -13.84
N ALA A 94 14.53 -4.61 -14.86
CA ALA A 94 14.87 -5.02 -16.23
C ALA A 94 16.04 -4.19 -16.81
N MET A 95 16.17 -2.92 -16.43
CA MET A 95 17.28 -2.05 -16.84
C MET A 95 18.61 -2.46 -16.20
N VAL A 96 18.60 -2.83 -14.92
CA VAL A 96 19.80 -3.39 -14.25
C VAL A 96 20.15 -4.75 -14.88
N GLY A 97 19.14 -5.60 -15.08
CA GLY A 97 19.29 -6.94 -15.64
C GLY A 97 20.23 -7.82 -14.80
N GLN A 98 20.71 -8.92 -15.38
CA GLN A 98 21.63 -9.87 -14.69
C GLN A 98 23.04 -9.31 -14.44
N ARG A 99 23.27 -8.01 -14.64
CA ARG A 99 24.62 -7.41 -14.58
C ARG A 99 25.04 -7.06 -13.16
N ASP A 100 24.08 -6.78 -12.27
CA ASP A 100 24.35 -6.32 -10.91
C ASP A 100 23.25 -6.82 -9.95
N GLY A 101 23.43 -8.06 -9.47
CA GLY A 101 22.46 -8.72 -8.59
C GLY A 101 22.31 -8.02 -7.23
N GLU A 102 23.40 -7.49 -6.68
CA GLU A 102 23.39 -6.78 -5.40
C GLU A 102 22.53 -5.51 -5.48
N VAL A 103 22.61 -4.77 -6.59
CA VAL A 103 21.77 -3.59 -6.82
C VAL A 103 20.29 -3.98 -6.98
N MET A 104 19.99 -5.11 -7.65
CA MET A 104 18.62 -5.59 -7.77
C MET A 104 18.02 -5.92 -6.40
N GLU A 105 18.75 -6.65 -5.57
CA GLU A 105 18.33 -6.98 -4.19
C GLU A 105 18.13 -5.71 -3.36
N LEU A 106 19.06 -4.74 -3.48
CA LEU A 106 18.91 -3.46 -2.82
C LEU A 106 17.64 -2.71 -3.27
N PHE A 107 17.34 -2.66 -4.57
CA PHE A 107 16.13 -2.00 -5.05
C PHE A 107 14.85 -2.69 -4.60
N LEU A 108 14.81 -4.02 -4.57
CA LEU A 108 13.68 -4.77 -4.02
C LEU A 108 13.47 -4.41 -2.54
N ARG A 109 14.53 -4.46 -1.74
CA ARG A 109 14.49 -4.09 -0.32
C ARG A 109 14.02 -2.65 -0.12
N LEU A 110 14.61 -1.69 -0.84
CA LEU A 110 14.23 -0.27 -0.77
C LEU A 110 12.81 -0.02 -1.27
N PHE A 111 12.26 -0.87 -2.12
CA PHE A 111 10.86 -0.77 -2.55
C PHE A 111 9.90 -1.28 -1.47
N GLU A 112 10.21 -2.42 -0.86
CA GLU A 112 9.40 -3.06 0.17
C GLU A 112 9.40 -2.28 1.49
N GLU A 113 10.55 -1.77 1.91
CA GLU A 113 10.71 -0.99 3.14
C GLU A 113 10.20 0.47 3.00
N ASN A 114 9.96 0.94 1.77
CA ASN A 114 9.56 2.32 1.52
C ASN A 114 8.17 2.64 2.09
N ARG A 115 8.18 3.56 3.05
CA ARG A 115 6.98 4.06 3.73
C ARG A 115 6.22 5.12 2.93
N ASP A 116 6.83 5.68 1.89
CA ASP A 116 6.26 6.72 1.04
C ASP A 116 5.77 6.13 -0.30
N PRO A 117 4.45 5.91 -0.48
CA PRO A 117 3.91 5.30 -1.69
C PRO A 117 4.02 6.20 -2.93
N GLU A 118 4.31 7.50 -2.79
CA GLU A 118 4.52 8.40 -3.93
C GLU A 118 5.90 8.24 -4.57
N LYS A 119 6.87 7.71 -3.81
CA LYS A 119 8.23 7.44 -4.29
C LYS A 119 8.37 6.00 -4.74
N LEU A 120 9.19 5.76 -5.76
CA LEU A 120 9.49 4.40 -6.20
C LEU A 120 10.29 3.64 -5.12
N LEU A 121 11.36 4.26 -4.62
CA LEU A 121 12.29 3.71 -3.64
C LEU A 121 12.45 4.66 -2.45
N ASP A 122 12.80 4.10 -1.30
CA ASP A 122 13.19 4.88 -0.13
C ASP A 122 14.57 5.53 -0.33
N VAL A 123 14.57 6.80 -0.75
CA VAL A 123 15.80 7.57 -1.02
C VAL A 123 16.54 7.93 0.26
N GLU A 124 15.83 8.06 1.39
CA GLU A 124 16.45 8.36 2.68
C GLU A 124 17.25 7.15 3.14
N ARG A 125 16.64 5.96 3.07
CA ARG A 125 17.32 4.71 3.38
C ARG A 125 18.51 4.44 2.47
N LEU A 126 18.40 4.73 1.18
CA LEU A 126 19.53 4.63 0.24
C LEU A 126 20.71 5.53 0.66
N ARG A 127 20.43 6.76 1.13
CA ARG A 127 21.49 7.67 1.62
C ARG A 127 22.13 7.18 2.90
N GLU A 128 21.38 6.58 3.81
CA GLU A 128 21.95 6.01 5.04
C GLU A 128 22.94 4.89 4.75
N LEU A 129 22.59 4.01 3.80
CA LEU A 129 23.44 2.89 3.37
C LEU A 129 24.77 3.34 2.75
N SER A 130 24.89 4.60 2.31
CA SER A 130 26.16 5.13 1.78
C SER A 130 27.30 5.12 2.83
N LYS A 131 26.95 5.07 4.11
CA LYS A 131 27.92 4.95 5.22
C LYS A 131 28.47 3.53 5.37
N GLU A 132 27.69 2.53 4.96
CA GLU A 132 28.00 1.11 5.13
C GLU A 132 28.66 0.55 3.87
N ASP A 133 28.05 0.81 2.70
CA ASP A 133 28.54 0.35 1.40
C ASP A 133 28.44 1.47 0.35
N PRO A 134 29.46 2.32 0.24
CA PRO A 134 29.46 3.44 -0.70
C PRO A 134 29.50 2.99 -2.16
N GLU A 135 30.15 1.86 -2.46
CA GLU A 135 30.27 1.37 -3.84
C GLU A 135 28.91 0.87 -4.36
N LEU A 136 28.19 0.09 -3.54
CA LEU A 136 26.85 -0.39 -3.89
C LEU A 136 25.88 0.78 -4.11
N VAL A 137 25.91 1.77 -3.20
CA VAL A 137 25.04 2.95 -3.31
C VAL A 137 25.38 3.79 -4.53
N GLU A 138 26.65 3.92 -4.91
CA GLU A 138 27.06 4.62 -6.14
C GLU A 138 26.48 3.93 -7.38
N ARG A 139 26.62 2.60 -7.49
CA ARG A 139 26.06 1.82 -8.61
C ARG A 139 24.54 1.95 -8.67
N ALA A 140 23.86 1.76 -7.53
CA ALA A 140 22.42 1.91 -7.43
C ALA A 140 21.94 3.32 -7.81
N THR A 141 22.64 4.36 -7.35
CA THR A 141 22.33 5.76 -7.68
C THR A 141 22.47 6.02 -9.18
N ARG A 142 23.51 5.46 -9.82
CA ARG A 142 23.70 5.57 -11.27
C ARG A 142 22.51 4.97 -12.02
N TYR A 143 22.17 3.70 -11.76
CA TYR A 143 21.03 3.03 -12.40
C TYR A 143 19.70 3.77 -12.17
N TYR A 144 19.45 4.20 -10.94
CA TYR A 144 18.23 4.92 -10.59
C TYR A 144 18.15 6.29 -11.29
N SER A 145 19.27 7.01 -11.39
CA SER A 145 19.33 8.30 -12.08
C SER A 145 19.06 8.15 -13.59
N GLU A 146 19.61 7.11 -14.23
CA GLU A 146 19.36 6.80 -15.63
C GLU A 146 17.90 6.42 -15.87
N PHE A 147 17.34 5.61 -14.98
CA PHE A 147 15.93 5.26 -15.00
C PHE A 147 15.02 6.49 -14.93
N ARG A 148 15.26 7.38 -13.95
CA ARG A 148 14.48 8.62 -13.81
C ARG A 148 14.55 9.51 -15.04
N LYS A 149 15.71 9.60 -15.70
CA LYS A 149 15.86 10.35 -16.96
C LYS A 149 14.99 9.77 -18.08
N LYS A 150 14.88 8.43 -18.19
CA LYS A 150 14.03 7.80 -19.22
C LYS A 150 12.54 7.98 -18.93
N VAL A 151 12.14 7.87 -17.66
CA VAL A 151 10.74 8.04 -17.23
C VAL A 151 10.28 9.49 -17.37
N ALA A 152 11.14 10.48 -17.11
CA ALA A 152 10.79 11.90 -17.25
C ALA A 152 10.58 12.36 -18.70
N VAL A 153 11.03 11.56 -19.67
CA VAL A 153 10.94 11.86 -21.12
C VAL A 153 9.79 11.09 -21.79
N SER A 154 9.12 10.18 -21.06
CA SER A 154 8.02 9.32 -21.54
C SER A 154 6.67 9.79 -20.99
#